data_AF-A0A844EAG7-F1
#
_entry.id   AF-A0A844EAG7-F1
#
_cell.length_a   1.000
_cell.length_b   1.000
_cell.length_c   1.000
_cell.angle_alpha   90.00
_cell.angle_beta   90.00
_cell.angle_gamma   90.00
#
_symmetry.space_group_name_H-M   'P 1'
#
loop_
_entity.id
_entity.type
_entity.pdbx_description
1 polymer ?
#
loop_
_entity_poly.entity_id
_entity_poly.type
_entity_poly.pdbx_seq_one_letter_code
_entity_poly.pdbx_strand_id
1 'polypeptide(L)'
;MLFTKSNDVHARIYTNPKVLRAHNWYSTHTDAFGGEYYYKLHFSKHAVYEYNRKVGSRHWYYQRFVNETYFIRRANLKGAYTFGPQGVDSLFDVETVRPRYFTLANHKRYWGLEYFDHTNHHGGLDRKPPYRTWCYFTKMKYVTGDWGAWTNKLVY
;
A
#
# COMPACT_ATOMS: atom_id res chain seq x y z
N MET A 1 -21.34 41.10 -22.07
CA MET A 1 -21.69 40.04 -21.09
C MET A 1 -20.58 39.00 -21.16
N LEU A 2 -19.68 39.00 -20.17
CA LEU A 2 -18.52 38.12 -20.10
C LEU A 2 -18.98 36.78 -19.52
N PHE A 3 -19.00 35.73 -20.34
CA PHE A 3 -19.18 34.38 -19.83
C PHE A 3 -17.89 33.93 -19.16
N THR A 4 -17.96 33.81 -17.84
CA THR A 4 -16.93 33.22 -16.99
C THR A 4 -16.63 31.80 -17.46
N LYS A 5 -15.37 31.58 -17.80
CA LYS A 5 -14.76 30.26 -18.00
C LYS A 5 -15.12 29.39 -16.79
N SER A 6 -15.83 28.28 -17.02
CA SER A 6 -16.03 27.24 -16.01
C SER A 6 -14.66 26.72 -15.58
N ASN A 7 -14.20 27.16 -14.41
CA ASN A 7 -13.15 26.49 -13.68
C ASN A 7 -13.76 25.21 -13.11
N ASP A 8 -13.76 24.12 -13.88
CA ASP A 8 -14.27 22.85 -13.38
C ASP A 8 -13.36 21.66 -13.69
N VAL A 9 -13.19 20.88 -12.62
CA VAL A 9 -12.62 19.52 -12.48
C VAL A 9 -11.11 19.31 -12.65
N HIS A 10 -10.39 19.51 -11.54
CA HIS A 10 -9.18 18.79 -11.10
C HIS A 10 -8.03 18.61 -12.10
N ALA A 11 -6.94 19.36 -11.89
CA ALA A 11 -5.60 18.88 -12.25
C ALA A 11 -5.29 17.60 -11.44
N ARG A 12 -5.78 16.42 -11.89
CA ARG A 12 -5.55 15.13 -11.23
C ARG A 12 -4.12 14.67 -11.48
N ILE A 13 -3.17 15.32 -10.82
CA ILE A 13 -1.82 14.79 -10.63
C ILE A 13 -1.69 14.43 -9.14
N TYR A 14 -2.33 13.33 -8.75
CA TYR A 14 -2.14 12.78 -7.42
C TYR A 14 -0.75 12.15 -7.35
N THR A 15 0.18 12.85 -6.71
CA THR A 15 1.53 12.34 -6.45
C THR A 15 1.55 11.53 -5.18
N ASN A 16 2.29 10.42 -5.16
CA ASN A 16 2.45 9.67 -3.91
C ASN A 16 3.13 10.53 -2.82
N PRO A 17 2.65 10.47 -1.56
CA PRO A 17 3.21 11.21 -0.44
C PRO A 17 4.73 11.01 -0.28
N LYS A 18 5.47 12.09 0.01
CA LYS A 18 6.93 12.03 0.21
C LYS A 18 7.36 10.95 1.20
N VAL A 19 6.60 10.76 2.28
CA VAL A 19 6.89 9.73 3.30
C VAL A 19 6.85 8.31 2.74
N LEU A 20 5.94 8.03 1.80
CA LEU A 20 5.84 6.72 1.15
C LEU A 20 6.95 6.52 0.12
N ARG A 21 7.35 7.60 -0.54
CA ARG A 21 8.45 7.59 -1.54
C ARG A 21 9.84 7.48 -0.92
N ALA A 22 9.98 7.80 0.36
CA ALA A 22 11.27 7.80 1.05
C ALA A 22 11.82 6.39 1.32
N HIS A 23 10.99 5.35 1.17
CA HIS A 23 11.35 4.00 1.56
C HIS A 23 10.89 2.96 0.54
N ASN A 24 11.64 1.87 0.48
CA ASN A 24 11.11 0.60 0.02
C ASN A 24 10.42 -0.09 1.20
N TRP A 25 9.26 -0.66 0.95
CA TRP A 25 8.42 -1.29 1.96
C TRP A 25 8.42 -2.79 1.71
N TYR A 26 8.90 -3.58 2.66
CA TYR A 26 9.11 -5.01 2.50
C TYR A 26 8.14 -5.81 3.35
N SER A 27 7.59 -6.88 2.79
CA SER A 27 6.78 -7.86 3.51
C SER A 27 7.19 -9.28 3.11
N THR A 28 6.73 -10.28 3.85
CA THR A 28 6.91 -11.70 3.53
C THR A 28 5.60 -12.39 3.80
N HIS A 29 5.25 -13.33 2.94
CA HIS A 29 3.99 -14.03 3.05
C HIS A 29 4.15 -15.44 2.48
N THR A 30 3.48 -16.39 3.12
CA THR A 30 3.36 -17.76 2.65
C THR A 30 2.12 -17.85 1.77
N ASP A 31 2.26 -18.26 0.52
CA ASP A 31 1.10 -18.46 -0.35
C ASP A 31 0.23 -19.64 0.13
N ALA A 32 -0.95 -19.81 -0.48
CA ALA A 32 -1.89 -20.88 -0.11
C ALA A 32 -1.34 -22.30 -0.33
N PHE A 33 -0.23 -22.46 -1.05
CA PHE A 33 0.42 -23.73 -1.38
C PHE A 33 1.74 -23.91 -0.61
N GLY A 34 2.00 -23.09 0.42
CA GLY A 34 3.17 -23.22 1.30
C GLY A 34 4.46 -22.59 0.77
N GLY A 35 4.41 -21.85 -0.33
CA GLY A 35 5.56 -21.11 -0.85
C GLY A 35 5.78 -19.80 -0.10
N GLU A 36 6.97 -19.59 0.46
CA GLU A 36 7.33 -18.30 1.06
C GLU A 36 7.84 -17.30 0.01
N TYR A 37 7.36 -16.06 0.07
CA TYR A 37 7.75 -14.98 -0.84
C TYR A 37 8.07 -13.71 -0.10
N TYR A 38 9.13 -13.03 -0.54
CA TYR A 38 9.38 -11.64 -0.22
C TYR A 38 8.59 -10.73 -1.16
N TYR A 39 8.00 -9.68 -0.61
CA TYR A 39 7.34 -8.61 -1.33
C TYR A 39 8.04 -7.29 -1.05
N LYS A 40 8.04 -6.41 -2.04
CA LYS A 40 8.58 -5.05 -1.93
C LYS A 40 7.67 -4.08 -2.68
N LEU A 41 7.23 -3.02 -2.01
CA LEU A 41 6.61 -1.87 -2.65
C LEU A 41 7.60 -0.71 -2.75
N HIS A 42 7.57 -0.04 -3.89
CA HIS A 42 8.28 1.20 -4.15
C HIS A 42 7.32 2.24 -4.70
N PHE A 43 7.09 3.31 -3.94
CA PHE A 43 6.28 4.44 -4.36
C PHE A 43 7.17 5.44 -5.09
N SER A 44 6.99 5.58 -6.40
CA SER A 44 7.56 6.72 -7.15
C SER A 44 6.65 7.93 -7.06
N LYS A 45 6.94 9.03 -7.75
CA LYS A 45 6.05 10.20 -7.77
C LYS A 45 4.67 9.88 -8.36
N HIS A 46 4.60 9.03 -9.39
CA HIS A 46 3.40 8.82 -10.22
C HIS A 46 3.06 7.34 -10.46
N ALA A 47 3.70 6.43 -9.72
CA ALA A 47 3.45 5.01 -9.85
C ALA A 47 3.83 4.28 -8.56
N VAL A 48 3.17 3.15 -8.31
CA VAL A 48 3.62 2.14 -7.35
C VAL A 48 4.21 0.98 -8.14
N TYR A 49 5.38 0.52 -7.71
CA TYR A 49 5.98 -0.70 -8.20
C TYR A 49 5.89 -1.75 -7.11
N GLU A 50 5.34 -2.89 -7.45
CA GLU A 50 5.32 -4.05 -6.58
C GLU A 50 6.29 -5.08 -7.14
N TYR A 51 7.07 -5.68 -6.25
CA TYR A 51 7.99 -6.74 -6.57
C TYR A 51 7.70 -7.93 -5.69
N ASN A 52 7.81 -9.12 -6.24
CA ASN A 52 7.78 -10.36 -5.48
C ASN A 52 8.96 -11.26 -5.86
N ARG A 53 9.37 -12.10 -4.91
CA ARG A 53 10.45 -13.07 -5.09
C ARG A 53 10.26 -14.23 -4.13
N LYS A 54 10.24 -15.46 -4.65
CA LYS A 54 10.25 -16.68 -3.84
C LYS A 54 11.49 -16.74 -2.95
N VAL A 55 11.36 -17.17 -1.70
CA VAL A 55 12.50 -17.43 -0.82
C VAL A 55 13.46 -18.44 -1.48
N GLY A 56 14.76 -18.18 -1.37
CA GLY A 56 15.81 -18.94 -2.05
C GLY A 56 16.06 -18.56 -3.51
N SER A 57 15.13 -17.85 -4.17
CA SER A 57 15.35 -17.31 -5.52
C SER A 57 16.20 -16.03 -5.48
N ARG A 58 16.99 -15.80 -6.53
CA ARG A 58 17.68 -14.53 -6.79
C ARG A 58 16.85 -13.56 -7.65
N HIS A 59 15.83 -14.04 -8.33
CA HIS A 59 15.07 -13.28 -9.32
C HIS A 59 13.86 -12.57 -8.71
N TRP A 60 13.75 -11.28 -8.94
CA TRP A 60 12.57 -10.49 -8.59
C TRP A 60 11.66 -10.35 -9.82
N TYR A 61 10.39 -10.64 -9.64
CA TYR A 61 9.34 -10.25 -10.58
C TYR A 61 8.77 -8.92 -10.13
N TYR A 62 8.28 -8.11 -11.08
CA TYR A 62 7.68 -6.83 -10.75
C TYR A 62 6.46 -6.53 -11.62
N GLN A 63 5.59 -5.72 -11.06
CA GLN A 63 4.46 -5.11 -11.74
C GLN A 63 4.38 -3.62 -11.39
N ARG A 64 3.82 -2.82 -12.30
CA ARG A 64 3.75 -1.36 -12.21
C ARG A 64 2.30 -0.91 -12.26
N PHE A 65 1.96 0.00 -11.37
CA PHE A 65 0.65 0.61 -11.27
C PHE A 65 0.77 2.11 -11.42
N VAL A 66 0.10 2.66 -12.41
CA VAL A 66 0.16 4.09 -12.75
C VAL A 66 -0.87 4.83 -11.91
N ASN A 67 -0.52 6.02 -11.42
CA ASN A 67 -1.40 6.85 -10.59
C ASN A 67 -2.69 7.31 -11.29
N GLU A 68 -2.90 7.01 -12.57
CA GLU A 68 -4.16 7.23 -13.27
C GLU A 68 -5.23 6.21 -12.83
N THR A 69 -4.82 5.05 -12.30
CA THR A 69 -5.75 4.00 -11.86
C THR A 69 -6.13 4.09 -10.38
N TYR A 70 -5.34 4.81 -9.58
CA TYR A 70 -5.53 4.93 -8.12
C TYR A 70 -5.28 6.35 -7.62
N PHE A 71 -5.76 6.69 -6.43
CA PHE A 71 -5.39 7.91 -5.72
C PHE A 71 -4.77 7.60 -4.36
N ILE A 72 -4.00 8.56 -3.86
CA ILE A 72 -3.60 8.58 -2.46
C ILE A 72 -3.63 10.01 -1.93
N ARG A 73 -4.42 10.24 -0.87
CA ARG A 73 -4.63 11.57 -0.28
C ARG A 73 -4.56 11.51 1.23
N ARG A 74 -4.38 12.64 1.90
CA ARG A 74 -4.40 12.68 3.37
C ARG A 74 -5.76 12.19 3.89
N ALA A 75 -5.74 11.31 4.88
CA ALA A 75 -6.93 10.89 5.60
C ALA A 75 -7.24 11.87 6.75
N ASN A 76 -8.43 11.76 7.35
CA ASN A 76 -8.81 12.51 8.55
C ASN A 76 -8.03 12.08 9.80
N LEU A 77 -7.26 11.00 9.73
CA LEU A 77 -6.37 10.53 10.77
C LEU A 77 -4.95 11.05 10.55
N LYS A 78 -4.37 11.70 11.57
CA LYS A 78 -3.02 12.28 11.50
C LYS A 78 -1.97 11.24 11.11
N GLY A 79 -1.24 11.52 10.02
CA GLY A 79 -0.18 10.65 9.50
C GLY A 79 -0.68 9.47 8.65
N ALA A 80 -1.98 9.38 8.40
CA ALA A 80 -2.57 8.37 7.53
C ALA A 80 -3.02 8.98 6.19
N TYR A 81 -3.19 8.09 5.21
CA TYR A 81 -3.61 8.42 3.87
C TYR A 81 -4.79 7.53 3.47
N THR A 82 -5.72 8.07 2.70
CA THR A 82 -6.75 7.29 2.02
C THR A 82 -6.21 6.87 0.66
N PHE A 83 -6.28 5.58 0.36
CA PHE A 83 -5.92 4.97 -0.92
C PHE A 83 -7.15 4.33 -1.54
N GLY A 84 -7.30 4.40 -2.85
CA GLY A 84 -8.44 3.79 -3.55
C GLY A 84 -8.39 4.05 -5.05
N PRO A 85 -9.41 3.59 -5.80
CA PRO A 85 -9.47 3.74 -7.24
C PRO A 85 -9.80 5.17 -7.61
N GLN A 86 -9.22 5.68 -8.70
CA GLN A 86 -9.67 6.96 -9.23
C GLN A 86 -11.14 6.89 -9.67
N GLY A 87 -11.91 7.96 -9.42
CA GLY A 87 -13.30 8.07 -9.89
C GLY A 87 -14.33 7.38 -9.00
N VAL A 88 -13.94 6.90 -7.82
CA VAL A 88 -14.86 6.30 -6.85
C VAL A 88 -14.97 7.20 -5.62
N ASP A 89 -16.21 7.60 -5.31
CA ASP A 89 -16.54 8.51 -4.19
C ASP A 89 -16.98 7.75 -2.91
N SER A 90 -17.22 6.45 -3.02
CA SER A 90 -17.65 5.60 -1.92
C SER A 90 -16.51 5.33 -0.93
N LEU A 91 -16.77 5.56 0.36
CA LEU A 91 -15.84 5.25 1.44
C LEU A 91 -15.69 3.74 1.71
N PHE A 92 -16.58 2.91 1.15
CA PHE A 92 -16.45 1.45 1.20
C PHE A 92 -15.40 0.93 0.23
N ASP A 93 -15.03 1.75 -0.75
CA ASP A 93 -14.10 1.40 -1.82
C ASP A 93 -12.71 2.01 -1.60
N VAL A 94 -12.37 2.39 -0.36
CA VAL A 94 -11.09 3.02 -0.03
C VAL A 94 -10.48 2.42 1.23
N GLU A 95 -9.15 2.48 1.32
CA GLU A 95 -8.38 1.94 2.43
C GLU A 95 -7.54 3.01 3.11
N THR A 96 -7.12 2.72 4.34
CA THR A 96 -6.22 3.59 5.10
C THR A 96 -4.78 3.08 5.03
N VAL A 97 -3.92 3.86 4.41
CA VAL A 97 -2.48 3.64 4.35
C VAL A 97 -1.80 4.43 5.47
N ARG A 98 -1.21 3.75 6.45
CA ARG A 98 -0.65 4.42 7.63
C ARG A 98 0.80 4.01 7.93
N PRO A 99 1.77 4.84 7.53
CA PRO A 99 3.14 4.75 8.03
C PRO A 99 3.22 5.02 9.54
N ARG A 100 3.79 4.10 10.31
CA ARG A 100 3.94 4.25 11.77
C ARG A 100 5.09 3.41 12.31
N TYR A 101 5.44 3.65 13.58
CA TYR A 101 6.32 2.75 14.31
C TYR A 101 5.55 1.56 14.86
N PHE A 102 6.14 0.38 14.73
CA PHE A 102 5.73 -0.89 15.33
C PHE A 102 6.78 -1.31 16.35
N THR A 103 6.34 -1.81 17.49
CA THR A 103 7.21 -2.48 18.46
C THR A 103 7.11 -3.97 18.21
N LEU A 104 8.21 -4.62 17.82
CA LEU A 104 8.21 -6.08 17.59
C LEU A 104 8.51 -6.82 18.90
N ALA A 105 8.41 -8.15 18.88
CA ALA A 105 8.66 -9.03 20.03
C ALA A 105 10.05 -8.85 20.68
N ASN A 106 11.03 -8.34 19.94
CA ASN A 106 12.35 -7.97 20.47
C ASN A 106 12.39 -6.59 21.16
N HIS A 107 11.22 -6.01 21.47
CA HIS A 107 11.02 -4.69 22.09
C HIS A 107 11.62 -3.50 21.33
N LYS A 108 12.10 -3.70 20.10
CA LYS A 108 12.64 -2.61 19.26
C LYS A 108 11.54 -2.02 18.40
N ARG A 109 11.69 -0.72 18.11
CA ARG A 109 10.78 0.05 17.26
C ARG A 109 11.24 0.07 15.81
N TYR A 110 10.32 -0.17 14.89
CA TYR A 110 10.58 -0.22 13.46
C TYR A 110 9.55 0.57 12.69
N TRP A 111 10.00 1.32 11.70
CA TRP A 111 9.12 2.06 10.81
C TRP A 111 8.52 1.12 9.76
N GLY A 112 7.20 1.13 9.64
CA GLY A 112 6.45 0.27 8.73
C GLY A 112 5.16 0.90 8.23
N LEU A 113 4.51 0.22 7.30
CA LEU A 113 3.21 0.54 6.72
C LEU A 113 2.18 -0.44 7.30
N GLU A 114 1.20 0.10 8.02
CA GLU A 114 0.12 -0.64 8.66
C GLU A 114 -0.91 -1.11 7.63
N TYR A 115 -1.18 -2.43 7.61
CA TYR A 115 -2.28 -3.11 6.90
C TYR A 115 -2.64 -2.52 5.54
N PHE A 116 -1.67 -2.50 4.63
CA PHE A 116 -1.90 -2.05 3.26
C PHE A 116 -2.31 -3.22 2.38
N ASP A 117 -3.57 -3.21 1.91
CA ASP A 117 -4.03 -4.13 0.88
C ASP A 117 -3.93 -3.43 -0.48
N HIS A 118 -3.05 -3.98 -1.30
CA HIS A 118 -2.80 -3.49 -2.65
C HIS A 118 -3.42 -4.42 -3.68
N THR A 119 -4.31 -5.32 -3.28
CA THR A 119 -4.88 -6.36 -4.14
C THR A 119 -6.41 -6.31 -4.22
N ASN A 120 -7.03 -5.39 -3.50
CA ASN A 120 -8.47 -5.34 -3.32
C ASN A 120 -9.22 -4.81 -4.57
N HIS A 121 -10.43 -5.33 -4.83
CA HIS A 121 -11.37 -4.81 -5.85
C HIS A 121 -11.89 -3.39 -5.57
N HIS A 122 -11.44 -2.78 -4.48
CA HIS A 122 -11.66 -1.41 -4.06
C HIS A 122 -10.46 -0.52 -4.45
N GLY A 123 -9.98 -0.66 -5.69
CA GLY A 123 -8.87 0.14 -6.25
C GLY A 123 -7.45 -0.32 -5.93
N GLY A 124 -7.33 -1.55 -5.43
CA GLY A 124 -6.09 -2.28 -5.34
C GLY A 124 -5.41 -2.44 -6.71
N LEU A 125 -4.12 -2.67 -6.61
CA LEU A 125 -3.20 -2.91 -7.69
C LEU A 125 -3.43 -4.30 -8.33
N ASP A 126 -3.74 -5.33 -7.56
CA ASP A 126 -4.19 -6.64 -8.07
C ASP A 126 -5.72 -6.68 -8.27
N ARG A 127 -6.19 -7.43 -9.27
CA ARG A 127 -7.63 -7.57 -9.65
C ARG A 127 -8.14 -9.00 -9.50
N LYS A 128 -7.39 -9.87 -8.83
CA LYS A 128 -7.77 -11.28 -8.65
C LYS A 128 -7.70 -11.67 -7.17
N PRO A 129 -8.78 -12.23 -6.61
CA PRO A 129 -8.76 -12.77 -5.25
C PRO A 129 -7.76 -13.94 -5.13
N PRO A 130 -7.25 -14.23 -3.91
CA PRO A 130 -7.62 -13.63 -2.63
C PRO A 130 -6.96 -12.27 -2.39
N TYR A 131 -7.71 -11.31 -1.81
CA TYR A 131 -7.16 -10.03 -1.39
C TYR A 131 -6.29 -10.19 -0.15
N ARG A 132 -5.20 -9.43 -0.07
CA ARG A 132 -4.08 -9.62 0.84
C ARG A 132 -3.69 -8.29 1.46
N THR A 133 -4.10 -8.12 2.71
CA THR A 133 -3.69 -7.01 3.56
C THR A 133 -2.37 -7.35 4.27
N TRP A 134 -1.30 -6.59 4.02
CA TRP A 134 0.00 -6.85 4.63
C TRP A 134 0.56 -5.68 5.43
N CYS A 135 1.34 -6.01 6.45
CA CYS A 135 2.25 -5.06 7.08
C CYS A 135 3.58 -5.06 6.32
N TYR A 136 4.07 -3.88 6.00
CA TYR A 136 5.37 -3.72 5.37
C TYR A 136 6.35 -2.99 6.29
N PHE A 137 7.63 -3.30 6.21
CA PHE A 137 8.70 -2.67 6.98
C PHE A 137 9.73 -2.03 6.05
N THR A 138 10.41 -0.99 6.51
CA THR A 138 11.45 -0.32 5.71
C THR A 138 12.73 -1.15 5.50
N LYS A 139 12.88 -2.26 6.20
CA LYS A 139 14.08 -3.12 6.14
C LYS A 139 13.67 -4.59 6.08
N MET A 140 14.14 -5.27 5.03
CA MET A 140 13.82 -6.67 4.74
C MET A 140 14.15 -7.64 5.88
N LYS A 141 15.22 -7.42 6.65
CA LYS A 141 15.61 -8.29 7.78
C LYS A 141 14.63 -8.32 8.96
N TYR A 142 13.65 -7.42 8.98
CA TYR A 142 12.63 -7.37 10.05
C TYR A 142 11.28 -7.89 9.60
N VAL A 143 11.23 -8.40 8.39
CA VAL A 143 10.04 -9.02 7.85
C VAL A 143 9.94 -10.42 8.45
N THR A 144 8.99 -10.63 9.35
CA THR A 144 8.72 -11.93 9.98
C THR A 144 7.42 -12.52 9.43
N GLY A 145 7.44 -13.85 9.21
CA GLY A 145 6.47 -14.65 8.44
C GLY A 145 4.98 -14.43 8.68
N ASP A 146 4.58 -13.95 9.85
CA ASP A 146 3.16 -13.91 10.23
C ASP A 146 2.81 -12.68 11.06
N TRP A 147 2.56 -11.56 10.39
CA TRP A 147 1.76 -10.47 10.99
C TRP A 147 0.28 -10.56 10.61
N GLY A 148 -0.11 -11.57 9.82
CA GLY A 148 -1.51 -11.85 9.47
C GLY A 148 -2.34 -12.46 10.60
N ALA A 149 -1.72 -12.93 11.70
CA ALA A 149 -2.42 -13.71 12.72
C ALA A 149 -2.75 -12.97 14.03
N TRP A 150 -2.18 -11.80 14.33
CA TRP A 150 -2.26 -11.22 15.70
C TRP A 150 -2.41 -9.71 15.79
N THR A 151 -3.25 -9.12 14.96
CA THR A 151 -3.82 -7.81 15.28
C THR A 151 -5.31 -7.86 15.09
N ASN A 152 -6.02 -7.73 16.21
CA ASN A 152 -7.44 -7.44 16.24
C ASN A 152 -7.76 -6.46 15.12
N LYS A 153 -8.51 -6.93 14.11
CA LYS A 153 -9.23 -6.07 13.20
C LYS A 153 -10.04 -5.12 14.09
N LEU A 154 -9.60 -3.88 14.22
CA LEU A 154 -10.52 -2.81 14.55
C LEU A 154 -11.31 -2.58 13.26
N VAL A 155 -12.35 -3.41 13.11
CA VAL A 155 -13.50 -3.12 12.26
C VAL A 155 -14.17 -1.91 12.92
N TYR A 156 -14.22 -0.80 12.20
CA TYR A 156 -15.18 0.26 12.49
C TYR A 156 -16.51 -0.11 11.83
#